data_AF-A0A7W4ABR3-F1
#
_entry.id   AF-A0A7W4ABR3-F1
#
_cell.length_a   1.000
_cell.length_b   1.000
_cell.length_c   1.000
_cell.angle_alpha   90.00
_cell.angle_beta   90.00
_cell.angle_gamma   90.00
#
_symmetry.space_group_name_H-M   'P 1'
#
loop_
_entity.id
_entity.type
_entity.pdbx_description
1 polymer ?
#
loop_
_entity_poly.entity_id
_entity_poly.type
_entity_poly.pdbx_seq_one_letter_code
_entity_poly.pdbx_strand_id
1 'polypeptide(L)'
;MTYVVFFALLLLITLLGSYLVIENNRRKALEAQKKLFNNRVKEVTQQLKIKLNEYCDAKIIRPKYIPRIQVIASNFFVVQPHTDENLLYLERINESLISTISSELAKTYVTGERDALAERLDFFVAELPIAGVAYNKTFYHELLPSMIKVLRTDDLSANPEDYVKPVDPETNFEKSTSE
;
A
#
# COMPACT_ATOMS: atom_id res chain seq x y z
N MET A 1 26.58 -5.79 64.70
CA MET A 1 26.88 -6.67 63.55
C MET A 1 25.62 -7.22 62.89
N THR A 2 24.71 -7.87 63.60
CA THR A 2 23.43 -8.41 63.07
C THR A 2 22.53 -7.37 62.39
N TYR A 3 22.36 -6.18 62.97
CA TYR A 3 21.56 -5.11 62.36
C TYR A 3 22.11 -4.61 61.02
N VAL A 4 23.44 -4.54 60.89
CA VAL A 4 24.11 -4.12 59.65
C VAL A 4 23.89 -5.16 58.55
N VAL A 5 23.98 -6.45 58.90
CA VAL A 5 23.73 -7.56 57.97
C VAL A 5 22.25 -7.58 57.53
N PHE A 6 21.31 -7.34 58.45
CA PHE A 6 19.89 -7.28 58.13
C PHE A 6 19.56 -6.10 57.20
N PHE A 7 20.09 -4.91 57.47
CA PHE A 7 19.94 -3.76 56.58
C PHE A 7 20.57 -3.99 55.21
N ALA A 8 21.75 -4.62 55.14
CA ALA A 8 22.40 -4.94 53.88
C ALA A 8 21.57 -5.95 53.04
N LEU A 9 20.97 -6.96 53.69
CA LEU A 9 20.08 -7.91 53.02
C LEU A 9 18.81 -7.23 52.50
N LEU A 10 18.18 -6.36 53.29
CA LEU A 10 17.03 -5.59 52.82
C LEU A 10 17.38 -4.72 51.62
N LEU A 11 18.52 -4.01 51.67
CA LEU A 11 18.98 -3.17 50.58
C LEU A 11 19.22 -4.00 49.31
N LEU A 12 19.84 -5.19 49.44
CA LEU A 12 20.08 -6.08 48.32
C LEU A 12 18.78 -6.61 47.69
N ILE A 13 17.78 -6.96 48.51
CA ILE A 13 16.45 -7.36 48.03
C ILE A 13 15.76 -6.20 47.32
N THR A 14 15.80 -4.98 47.88
CA THR A 14 15.22 -3.79 47.24
C THR A 14 15.90 -3.46 45.92
N LEU A 15 17.23 -3.54 45.88
CA LEU A 15 18.01 -3.28 44.67
C LEU A 15 17.72 -4.32 43.58
N LEU A 16 17.64 -5.60 43.94
CA LEU A 16 17.24 -6.67 43.03
C LEU A 16 15.81 -6.48 42.52
N GLY A 17 14.87 -6.12 43.40
CA GLY A 17 13.48 -5.82 43.03
C GLY A 17 13.37 -4.68 42.03
N SER A 18 14.07 -3.57 42.28
CA SER A 18 14.10 -2.42 41.36
C SER A 18 14.70 -2.78 40.00
N TYR A 19 15.80 -3.54 39.97
CA TYR A 19 16.44 -4.01 38.74
C TYR A 19 15.49 -4.88 37.89
N LEU A 20 14.79 -5.83 38.51
CA LEU A 20 13.83 -6.71 37.82
C LEU A 20 12.67 -5.92 37.20
N VAL A 21 12.15 -4.91 37.89
CA VAL A 21 11.08 -4.05 37.36
C VAL A 21 11.56 -3.26 36.15
N ILE A 22 12.75 -2.65 36.23
CA ILE A 22 13.33 -1.87 35.12
C ILE A 22 13.56 -2.77 33.90
N GLU A 23 14.17 -3.93 34.09
CA GLU A 23 14.46 -4.87 33.01
C GLU A 23 13.19 -5.43 32.37
N ASN A 24 12.16 -5.73 33.17
CA ASN A 24 10.86 -6.15 32.66
C ASN A 24 10.18 -5.04 31.85
N ASN A 25 10.20 -3.80 32.35
CA ASN A 25 9.68 -2.65 31.62
C ASN A 25 10.42 -2.41 30.30
N ARG A 26 11.75 -2.57 30.28
CA ARG A 26 12.57 -2.49 29.06
C ARG A 26 12.16 -3.55 28.04
N ARG A 27 11.98 -4.80 28.47
CA ARG A 27 11.51 -5.89 27.60
C ARG A 27 10.11 -5.63 27.06
N LYS A 28 9.17 -5.20 27.91
CA LYS A 28 7.82 -4.81 27.49
C LYS A 28 7.83 -3.69 26.46
N ALA A 29 8.69 -2.68 26.64
CA ALA A 29 8.82 -1.58 25.68
C ALA A 29 9.32 -2.08 24.30
N LEU A 30 10.33 -2.96 24.28
CA LEU A 30 10.85 -3.56 23.05
C LEU A 30 9.81 -4.46 22.35
N GLU A 31 9.07 -5.26 23.13
CA GLU A 31 7.99 -6.11 22.61
C GLU A 31 6.84 -5.27 22.04
N ALA A 32 6.47 -4.18 22.72
CA ALA A 32 5.46 -3.25 22.23
C ALA A 32 5.88 -2.61 20.89
N GLN A 33 7.13 -2.17 20.76
CA GLN A 33 7.66 -1.63 19.50
C GLN A 33 7.62 -2.66 18.38
N LYS A 34 8.10 -3.89 18.61
CA LYS A 34 8.03 -4.98 17.62
C LYS A 34 6.59 -5.30 17.22
N LYS A 35 5.67 -5.28 18.18
CA LYS A 35 4.24 -5.53 17.93
C LYS A 35 3.64 -4.43 17.06
N LEU A 36 3.93 -3.16 17.35
CA LEU A 36 3.48 -2.02 16.54
C LEU A 36 4.02 -2.11 15.11
N PHE A 37 5.31 -2.39 14.94
CA PHE A 37 5.93 -2.60 13.63
C PHE A 37 5.21 -3.70 12.84
N ASN A 38 5.07 -4.89 13.43
CA ASN A 38 4.42 -6.02 12.77
C ASN A 38 2.94 -5.75 12.44
N ASN A 39 2.24 -4.99 13.30
CA ASN A 39 0.87 -4.60 13.04
C ASN A 39 0.77 -3.67 11.83
N ARG A 40 1.64 -2.66 11.74
CA ARG A 40 1.70 -1.75 10.58
C ARG A 40 2.03 -2.49 9.29
N VAL A 41 3.02 -3.39 9.30
CA VAL A 41 3.34 -4.23 8.13
C VAL A 41 2.11 -5.03 7.66
N LYS A 42 1.37 -5.63 8.60
CA LYS A 42 0.13 -6.37 8.29
C LYS A 42 -0.94 -5.47 7.72
N GLU A 43 -1.15 -4.29 8.30
CA GLU A 43 -2.13 -3.31 7.84
C GLU A 43 -1.86 -2.88 6.40
N VAL A 44 -0.62 -2.51 6.08
CA VAL A 44 -0.21 -2.11 4.73
C VAL A 44 -0.42 -3.24 3.72
N THR A 45 -0.01 -4.46 4.08
CA THR A 45 -0.16 -5.64 3.22
C THR A 45 -1.65 -5.97 2.99
N GLN A 46 -2.46 -5.83 4.04
CA GLN A 46 -3.90 -6.08 3.98
C GLN A 46 -4.61 -5.01 3.16
N GLN A 47 -4.26 -3.73 3.33
CA GLN A 47 -4.82 -2.63 2.55
C GLN A 47 -4.53 -2.81 1.05
N LEU A 48 -3.29 -3.17 0.69
CA LEU A 48 -2.93 -3.49 -0.68
C LEU A 48 -3.78 -4.66 -1.21
N LYS A 49 -3.94 -5.73 -0.43
CA LYS A 49 -4.80 -6.86 -0.81
C LYS A 49 -6.24 -6.44 -1.05
N ILE A 50 -6.84 -5.63 -0.17
CA ILE A 50 -8.22 -5.18 -0.31
C ILE A 50 -8.38 -4.39 -1.62
N LYS A 51 -7.49 -3.41 -1.87
CA LYS A 51 -7.53 -2.61 -3.10
C LYS A 51 -7.33 -3.43 -4.37
N LEU A 52 -6.44 -4.41 -4.36
CA LEU A 52 -6.27 -5.32 -5.49
C LEU A 52 -7.53 -6.15 -5.79
N ASN A 53 -8.31 -6.53 -4.77
CA ASN A 53 -9.59 -7.19 -4.99
C ASN A 53 -10.62 -6.21 -5.57
N GLU A 54 -10.71 -4.98 -5.07
CA GLU A 54 -11.58 -3.94 -5.66
C GLU A 54 -11.26 -3.71 -7.15
N TYR A 55 -9.98 -3.66 -7.52
CA TYR A 55 -9.55 -3.53 -8.92
C TYR A 55 -9.86 -4.77 -9.76
N CYS A 56 -9.83 -5.95 -9.16
CA CYS A 56 -10.25 -7.18 -9.80
C CYS A 56 -11.76 -7.19 -10.06
N ASP A 57 -12.56 -6.77 -9.08
CA ASP A 57 -14.01 -6.66 -9.18
C ASP A 57 -14.41 -5.60 -10.22
N ALA A 58 -13.65 -4.52 -10.30
CA ALA A 58 -13.81 -3.52 -11.35
C ALA A 58 -13.54 -4.12 -12.73
N LYS A 59 -12.79 -5.23 -12.87
CA LYS A 59 -12.27 -5.85 -14.10
C LYS A 59 -11.09 -5.14 -14.76
N ILE A 60 -10.23 -4.45 -14.00
CA ILE A 60 -8.99 -3.85 -14.54
C ILE A 60 -7.78 -4.77 -14.32
N ILE A 61 -7.87 -5.67 -13.35
CA ILE A 61 -6.81 -6.64 -13.03
C ILE A 61 -7.43 -8.04 -13.05
N ARG A 62 -6.67 -9.03 -13.53
CA ARG A 62 -7.09 -10.44 -13.48
C ARG A 62 -6.81 -11.04 -12.10
N PRO A 63 -7.65 -11.96 -11.59
CA PRO A 63 -7.44 -12.58 -10.27
C PRO A 63 -6.05 -13.22 -10.10
N LYS A 64 -5.49 -13.79 -11.18
CA LYS A 64 -4.13 -14.38 -11.20
C LYS A 64 -3.00 -13.39 -10.88
N TYR A 65 -3.24 -12.09 -10.98
CA TYR A 65 -2.23 -11.05 -10.75
C TYR A 65 -2.25 -10.46 -9.35
N ILE A 66 -3.34 -10.64 -8.61
CA ILE A 66 -3.43 -10.27 -7.20
C ILE A 66 -2.24 -10.83 -6.40
N PRO A 67 -1.94 -12.15 -6.41
CA PRO A 67 -0.81 -12.67 -5.66
C PRO A 67 0.51 -12.12 -6.15
N ARG A 68 0.68 -11.88 -7.47
CA ARG A 68 1.92 -11.32 -8.03
C ARG A 68 2.20 -9.91 -7.53
N ILE A 69 1.19 -9.05 -7.48
CA ILE A 69 1.36 -7.69 -6.98
C ILE A 69 1.54 -7.69 -5.44
N GLN A 70 0.86 -8.59 -4.72
CA GLN A 70 1.05 -8.73 -3.27
C GLN A 70 2.48 -9.11 -2.86
N VAL A 71 3.22 -9.80 -3.74
CA VAL A 71 4.63 -10.16 -3.49
C VAL A 71 5.48 -8.91 -3.23
N ILE A 72 5.15 -7.77 -3.83
CA ILE A 72 5.83 -6.49 -3.61
C ILE A 72 5.88 -6.15 -2.12
N ALA A 73 4.76 -6.30 -1.40
CA ALA A 73 4.70 -6.02 0.03
C ALA A 73 5.27 -7.17 0.87
N SER A 74 4.99 -8.42 0.52
CA SER A 74 5.42 -9.56 1.33
C SER A 74 6.93 -9.80 1.32
N ASN A 75 7.61 -9.53 0.20
CA ASN A 75 9.06 -9.73 0.09
C ASN A 75 9.89 -8.55 0.58
N PHE A 76 9.28 -7.40 0.86
CA PHE A 76 10.02 -6.18 1.19
C PHE A 76 10.93 -6.35 2.40
N PHE A 77 10.44 -6.94 3.49
CA PHE A 77 11.25 -7.18 4.70
C PHE A 77 12.05 -8.49 4.67
N VAL A 78 11.91 -9.29 3.61
CA VAL A 78 12.80 -10.43 3.37
C VAL A 78 14.17 -9.96 2.89
N VAL A 79 14.18 -8.87 2.12
CA VAL A 79 15.39 -8.30 1.47
C VAL A 79 15.84 -6.97 2.06
N GLN A 80 14.96 -6.24 2.76
CA GLN A 80 15.27 -4.99 3.43
C GLN A 80 15.33 -5.18 4.95
N PRO A 81 16.20 -4.43 5.66
CA PRO A 81 16.24 -4.48 7.10
C PRO A 81 14.95 -3.94 7.73
N HIS A 82 14.58 -4.49 8.90
CA HIS A 82 13.38 -4.12 9.65
C HIS A 82 13.62 -2.82 10.43
N THR A 83 13.50 -1.69 9.73
CA THR A 83 13.63 -0.33 10.30
C THR A 83 12.35 0.46 10.08
N ASP A 84 12.06 1.42 10.96
CA ASP A 84 10.88 2.30 10.82
C ASP A 84 10.93 3.13 9.52
N GLU A 85 12.12 3.52 9.06
CA GLU A 85 12.32 4.21 7.79
C GLU A 85 11.88 3.36 6.59
N ASN A 86 12.27 2.08 6.60
CA ASN A 86 11.89 1.15 5.54
C ASN A 86 10.40 0.83 5.59
N LEU A 87 9.79 0.75 6.78
CA LEU A 87 8.34 0.61 6.92
C LEU A 87 7.59 1.81 6.35
N LEU A 88 8.05 3.02 6.67
CA LEU A 88 7.48 4.24 6.10
C LEU A 88 7.65 4.29 4.58
N TYR A 89 8.77 3.79 4.06
CA TYR A 89 8.99 3.67 2.62
C TYR A 89 8.02 2.67 1.98
N LEU A 90 7.82 1.51 2.60
CA LEU A 90 6.85 0.50 2.14
C LEU A 90 5.41 1.05 2.12
N GLU A 91 5.04 1.80 3.15
CA GLU A 91 3.75 2.51 3.21
C GLU A 91 3.60 3.46 2.01
N ARG A 92 4.58 4.33 1.78
CA ARG A 92 4.56 5.32 0.68
C ARG A 92 4.52 4.69 -0.70
N ILE A 93 5.31 3.64 -0.95
CA ILE A 93 5.36 3.02 -2.28
C ILE A 93 4.05 2.27 -2.58
N ASN A 94 3.46 1.61 -1.59
CA ASN A 94 2.15 0.95 -1.75
C ASN A 94 1.03 1.96 -1.92
N GLU A 95 1.03 3.05 -1.14
CA GLU A 95 0.09 4.15 -1.30
C GLU A 95 0.23 4.79 -2.68
N SER A 96 1.46 5.02 -3.17
CA SER A 96 1.70 5.55 -4.50
C SER A 96 1.17 4.64 -5.60
N LEU A 97 1.34 3.31 -5.47
CA LEU A 97 0.78 2.33 -6.41
C LEU A 97 -0.75 2.37 -6.40
N ILE A 98 -1.37 2.28 -5.22
CA ILE A 98 -2.83 2.33 -5.05
C ILE A 98 -3.40 3.64 -5.59
N SER A 99 -2.81 4.78 -5.21
CA SER A 99 -3.25 6.10 -5.64
C SER A 99 -3.17 6.26 -7.16
N THR A 100 -2.08 5.77 -7.77
CA THR A 100 -1.89 5.81 -9.22
C THR A 100 -2.95 4.97 -9.94
N ILE A 101 -3.16 3.71 -9.53
CA ILE A 101 -4.17 2.84 -10.16
C ILE A 101 -5.58 3.42 -9.97
N SER A 102 -5.91 3.91 -8.78
CA SER A 102 -7.21 4.53 -8.50
C SER A 102 -7.44 5.79 -9.33
N SER A 103 -6.44 6.65 -9.49
CA SER A 103 -6.54 7.87 -10.29
C SER A 103 -6.71 7.54 -11.77
N GLU A 104 -5.93 6.60 -12.30
CA GLU A 104 -6.05 6.14 -13.68
C GLU A 104 -7.40 5.46 -13.93
N LEU A 105 -7.88 4.64 -13.00
CA LEU A 105 -9.22 4.05 -13.08
C LEU A 105 -10.29 5.14 -13.12
N ALA A 106 -10.16 6.19 -12.30
CA ALA A 106 -11.08 7.34 -12.33
C ALA A 106 -11.09 8.03 -13.70
N LYS A 107 -9.91 8.25 -14.31
CA LYS A 107 -9.78 8.81 -15.66
C LYS A 107 -10.49 7.95 -16.72
N THR A 108 -10.39 6.62 -16.61
CA THR A 108 -11.05 5.72 -17.59
C THR A 108 -12.57 5.78 -17.58
N TYR A 109 -13.21 6.20 -16.47
CA TYR A 109 -14.65 6.43 -16.46
C TYR A 109 -15.07 7.66 -17.28
N VAL A 110 -14.13 8.59 -17.51
CA VAL A 110 -14.35 9.80 -18.34
C VAL A 110 -13.93 9.56 -19.79
N THR A 111 -12.76 8.96 -20.01
CA THR A 111 -12.21 8.75 -21.37
C THR A 111 -12.76 7.50 -22.06
N GLY A 112 -13.31 6.54 -21.31
CA GLY A 112 -13.71 5.23 -21.82
C GLY A 112 -12.54 4.27 -22.11
N GLU A 113 -11.29 4.67 -21.87
CA GLU A 113 -10.07 3.90 -22.20
C GLU A 113 -9.72 2.83 -21.15
N ARG A 114 -10.74 2.11 -20.70
CA ARG A 114 -10.61 1.10 -19.65
C ARG A 114 -9.71 -0.07 -20.04
N ASP A 115 -9.80 -0.50 -21.30
CA ASP A 115 -8.99 -1.61 -21.83
C ASP A 115 -7.50 -1.24 -21.92
N ALA A 116 -7.19 0.01 -22.26
CA ALA A 116 -5.82 0.52 -22.30
C ALA A 116 -5.17 0.54 -20.90
N LEU A 117 -5.95 0.82 -19.84
CA LEU A 117 -5.45 0.70 -18.46
C LEU A 117 -5.21 -0.76 -18.07
N ALA A 118 -6.11 -1.67 -18.46
CA ALA A 118 -5.93 -3.09 -18.21
C ALA A 118 -4.67 -3.65 -18.92
N GLU A 119 -4.40 -3.21 -20.14
CA GLU A 119 -3.19 -3.57 -20.87
C GLU A 119 -1.92 -3.02 -20.21
N ARG A 120 -1.91 -1.76 -19.78
CA ARG A 120 -0.81 -1.18 -18.99
C ARG A 120 -0.54 -1.95 -17.70
N LEU A 121 -1.61 -2.37 -17.01
CA LEU A 121 -1.51 -3.20 -15.81
C LEU A 121 -0.99 -4.62 -16.13
N ASP A 122 -1.34 -5.17 -17.29
CA ASP A 122 -0.78 -6.44 -17.77
C ASP A 122 0.74 -6.35 -17.97
N PHE A 123 1.22 -5.27 -18.61
CA PHE A 123 2.65 -5.01 -18.77
C PHE A 123 3.36 -4.79 -17.43
N PHE A 124 2.77 -4.00 -16.54
CA PHE A 124 3.30 -3.79 -15.19
C PHE A 124 3.51 -5.11 -14.46
N VAL A 125 2.52 -6.01 -14.49
CA VAL A 125 2.62 -7.31 -13.83
C VAL A 125 3.61 -8.24 -14.54
N ALA A 126 3.75 -8.14 -15.86
CA ALA A 126 4.72 -8.92 -16.63
C ALA A 126 6.16 -8.57 -16.25
N GLU A 127 6.44 -7.28 -16.03
CA GLU A 127 7.76 -6.78 -15.61
C GLU A 127 8.10 -7.10 -14.15
N LEU A 128 7.11 -7.44 -13.30
CA LEU A 128 7.40 -7.80 -11.92
C LEU A 128 8.30 -9.04 -11.83
N PRO A 129 9.33 -9.02 -10.96
CA PRO A 129 10.21 -10.16 -10.80
C PRO A 129 9.46 -11.43 -10.38
N ILE A 130 9.84 -12.55 -10.96
CA ILE A 130 9.30 -13.87 -10.62
C ILE A 130 10.04 -14.47 -9.43
N ALA A 131 11.36 -14.26 -9.36
CA ALA A 131 12.20 -14.75 -8.28
C ALA A 131 12.19 -13.78 -7.08
N GLY A 132 12.02 -14.30 -5.87
CA GLY A 132 12.03 -13.49 -4.65
C GLY A 132 13.32 -12.69 -4.44
N VAL A 133 14.46 -13.24 -4.85
CA VAL A 133 15.79 -12.60 -4.74
C VAL A 133 15.91 -11.33 -5.58
N ALA A 134 15.13 -11.21 -6.65
CA ALA A 134 15.15 -10.05 -7.54
C ALA A 134 14.39 -8.84 -6.98
N TYR A 135 13.63 -9.00 -5.88
CA TYR A 135 13.05 -7.89 -5.12
C TYR A 135 14.13 -7.19 -4.27
N ASN A 136 15.25 -6.79 -4.85
CA ASN A 136 16.37 -6.19 -4.10
C ASN A 136 16.16 -4.67 -3.89
N LYS A 137 17.16 -4.00 -3.31
CA LYS A 137 17.12 -2.54 -3.09
C LYS A 137 16.91 -1.76 -4.39
N THR A 138 17.60 -2.15 -5.47
CA THR A 138 17.47 -1.52 -6.79
C THR A 138 16.04 -1.64 -7.33
N PHE A 139 15.40 -2.81 -7.17
CA PHE A 139 14.00 -2.97 -7.53
C PHE A 139 13.11 -1.96 -6.79
N TYR A 140 13.21 -1.89 -5.47
CA TYR A 140 12.31 -1.05 -4.68
C TYR A 140 12.56 0.45 -4.82
N HIS A 141 13.81 0.89 -5.03
CA HIS A 141 14.17 2.32 -5.07
C HIS A 141 14.28 2.90 -6.47
N GLU A 142 14.51 2.08 -7.50
CA GLU A 142 14.73 2.55 -8.87
C GLU A 142 13.66 2.02 -9.81
N LEU A 143 13.47 0.70 -9.86
CA LEU A 143 12.59 0.08 -10.85
C LEU A 143 11.11 0.28 -10.53
N LEU A 144 10.66 -0.12 -9.35
CA LEU A 144 9.25 -0.07 -8.94
C LEU A 144 8.66 1.35 -9.00
N PRO A 145 9.32 2.41 -8.48
CA PRO A 145 8.83 3.77 -8.65
C PRO A 145 8.71 4.19 -10.11
N SER A 146 9.64 3.74 -10.97
CA SER A 146 9.62 4.04 -12.41
C SER A 146 8.47 3.33 -13.10
N MET A 147 8.24 2.04 -12.79
CA MET A 147 7.10 1.28 -13.30
C MET A 147 5.77 1.91 -12.88
N ILE A 148 5.66 2.39 -11.63
CA ILE A 148 4.46 3.10 -11.15
C ILE A 148 4.25 4.40 -11.93
N LYS A 149 5.31 5.13 -12.30
CA LYS A 149 5.19 6.35 -13.12
C LYS A 149 4.68 6.04 -14.53
N VAL A 150 5.14 4.95 -15.14
CA VAL A 150 4.70 4.53 -16.50
C VAL A 150 3.20 4.18 -16.54
N LEU A 151 2.61 3.78 -15.40
CA LEU A 151 1.16 3.56 -15.34
C LEU A 151 0.34 4.85 -15.53
N ARG A 152 0.91 6.02 -15.24
CA ARG A 152 0.20 7.30 -15.35
C ARG A 152 0.09 7.72 -16.81
N THR A 153 -1.11 8.12 -17.24
CA THR A 153 -1.27 8.91 -18.47
C THR A 153 -1.20 10.39 -18.16
N ASP A 154 -0.93 11.17 -19.21
CA ASP A 154 -1.09 12.62 -19.16
C ASP A 154 -2.45 12.97 -18.54
N ASP A 155 -2.48 14.01 -17.71
CA ASP A 155 -3.73 14.49 -17.17
C ASP A 155 -4.63 14.89 -18.32
N LEU A 156 -5.91 14.46 -18.27
CA LEU A 156 -6.90 14.89 -19.27
C LEU A 156 -6.75 16.40 -19.40
N SER A 157 -6.36 16.87 -20.59
CA SER A 157 -6.31 18.30 -20.84
C SER A 157 -7.68 18.84 -20.46
N ALA A 158 -7.71 19.82 -19.57
CA ALA A 158 -8.92 20.51 -19.15
C ALA A 158 -9.47 21.36 -20.30
N ASN A 159 -9.76 20.74 -21.44
CA ASN A 159 -10.43 21.37 -22.55
C ASN A 159 -11.93 21.05 -22.38
N PRO A 160 -12.74 22.04 -22.00
CA PRO A 160 -14.15 21.83 -21.67
C PRO A 160 -15.04 21.46 -22.88
N GLU A 161 -14.45 21.22 -24.05
CA GLU A 161 -15.17 20.86 -25.28
C GLU A 161 -15.23 19.34 -25.54
N ASP A 162 -14.46 18.52 -24.81
CA ASP A 162 -14.48 17.05 -24.97
C ASP A 162 -15.61 16.36 -24.18
N TYR A 163 -16.45 17.13 -23.47
CA TYR A 163 -17.69 16.61 -22.92
C TYR A 163 -18.69 16.42 -24.06
N VAL A 164 -18.74 15.21 -24.63
CA VAL A 164 -19.85 14.77 -25.47
C VAL A 164 -21.13 15.00 -24.66
N LYS A 165 -21.91 16.01 -25.07
CA LYS A 165 -23.21 16.29 -24.47
C LYS A 165 -24.04 15.00 -24.49
N PRO A 166 -24.66 14.61 -23.36
CA PRO A 166 -25.61 13.50 -23.39
C PRO A 166 -26.69 13.85 -24.41
N VAL A 167 -26.94 12.92 -25.34
CA VAL A 167 -28.08 13.01 -26.25
C VAL A 167 -29.33 12.89 -25.38
N ASP A 168 -30.01 14.00 -25.14
CA ASP A 168 -31.31 14.03 -24.46
C ASP A 168 -32.31 13.16 -25.25
N PRO A 169 -32.91 12.12 -24.65
CA PRO A 169 -33.87 11.25 -25.33
C PRO A 169 -35.33 11.76 -25.26
N GLU A 170 -35.57 13.07 -25.14
CA GLU A 170 -36.93 13.61 -25.07
C GLU A 170 -37.08 14.94 -25.83
N THR A 171 -37.32 14.87 -27.14
CA THR A 171 -38.30 15.74 -27.82
C THR A 171 -38.56 15.17 -29.20
N ASN A 172 -39.43 14.17 -29.27
CA ASN A 172 -40.09 13.81 -30.52
C ASN A 172 -41.54 13.44 -30.23
N PHE A 173 -42.27 14.37 -29.59
CA PHE A 173 -43.72 14.35 -29.58
C PHE A 173 -44.27 15.78 -29.67
N GLU A 174 -45.11 15.95 -30.70
CA GLU A 174 -46.01 17.06 -31.01
C GLU A 174 -45.33 18.34 -31.52
N LYS A 175 -45.66 18.85 -32.72
CA LYS A 175 -47.03 19.17 -33.12
C LYS A 175 -47.12 19.38 -34.64
N SER A 176 -47.84 18.49 -35.33
CA SER A 176 -48.41 18.78 -36.65
C SER A 176 -49.71 19.55 -36.44
N THR A 177 -49.71 20.84 -36.76
CA THR A 177 -50.84 21.77 -37.00
C THR A 177 -50.17 23.17 -37.11
N SER A 178 -50.33 24.03 -38.10
CA SER A 178 -51.14 24.10 -39.32
C SER A 178 -50.57 25.27 -40.13
N GLU A 179 -50.52 25.18 -41.47
CA GLU A 179 -50.95 26.23 -42.43
C GLU A 179 -50.96 25.65 -43.85
#